data_AF-A0A1Q7STD0-F1
#
_entry.id   AF-A0A1Q7STD0-F1
#
_cell.length_a   1.000
_cell.length_b   1.000
_cell.length_c   1.000
_cell.angle_alpha   90.00
_cell.angle_beta   90.00
_cell.angle_gamma   90.00
#
_symmetry.space_group_name_H-M   'P 1'
#
loop_
_entity.id
_entity.type
_entity.pdbx_description
1 polymer ?
#
loop_
_entity_poly.entity_id
_entity_poly.type
_entity_poly.pdbx_seq_one_letter_code
_entity_poly.pdbx_strand_id
1 'polypeptide(L)'
;MPDLSFEVISAEVEAYSVLPTLIFKMRITNASDEELIQNINLKSQIMLSVTRRRYNAEEKAKLQELFGKPERWGETLRTFLWTHVTTVVPRFSGSTIVELPVSCTYDFEVVSAKYFSALEEGEIPLTFLFSGTIFYTGEAGNLQIGQVSWSKEATYRLPVALWKQAMDIHFPNSAWIRLQKDVFDQLYQYKITHGLITWEDVLVRLLRASGEEVKS
;
A
#
# COMPACT_ATOMS: atom_id res chain seq x y z
N MET A 1 8.96 32.33 0.15
CA MET A 1 8.04 31.16 0.12
C MET A 1 8.90 29.97 0.45
N PRO A 2 8.55 29.19 1.48
CA PRO A 2 9.39 28.11 1.96
C PRO A 2 9.73 27.11 0.88
N ASP A 3 11.02 26.81 0.74
CA ASP A 3 11.51 25.78 -0.15
C ASP A 3 11.66 24.48 0.63
N LEU A 4 10.56 23.72 0.65
CA LEU A 4 10.50 22.44 1.35
C LEU A 4 11.06 21.30 0.49
N SER A 5 11.83 20.43 1.12
CA SER A 5 12.21 19.12 0.58
C SER A 5 11.63 18.01 1.45
N PHE A 6 11.32 16.88 0.82
CA PHE A 6 10.65 15.75 1.45
C PHE A 6 11.46 14.49 1.20
N GLU A 7 11.66 13.69 2.23
CA GLU A 7 12.42 12.44 2.16
C GLU A 7 11.70 11.39 3.02
N VAL A 8 11.32 10.26 2.43
CA VAL A 8 10.79 9.12 3.20
C VAL A 8 11.98 8.32 3.72
N ILE A 9 12.22 8.37 5.02
CA ILE A 9 13.43 7.85 5.67
C ILE A 9 13.30 6.38 6.06
N SER A 10 12.10 5.93 6.41
CA SER A 10 11.85 4.54 6.81
C SER A 10 10.38 4.18 6.72
N ALA A 11 10.10 2.89 6.77
CA ALA A 11 8.76 2.33 6.93
C ALA A 11 8.79 1.25 8.00
N GLU A 12 7.72 1.13 8.78
CA GLU A 12 7.54 0.08 9.79
C GLU A 12 6.09 -0.40 9.83
N VAL A 13 5.86 -1.60 10.37
CA VAL A 13 4.51 -2.10 10.62
C VAL A 13 3.98 -1.45 11.90
N GLU A 14 2.75 -0.93 11.86
CA GLU A 14 2.10 -0.38 13.04
C GLU A 14 1.83 -1.49 14.08
N ALA A 15 2.42 -1.34 15.26
CA ALA A 15 2.19 -2.28 16.35
C ALA A 15 0.80 -2.09 16.97
N TYR A 16 0.19 -3.19 17.42
CA TYR A 16 -1.12 -3.20 18.09
C TYR A 16 -2.28 -2.60 17.27
N SER A 17 -2.13 -2.53 15.95
CA SER A 17 -3.22 -2.13 15.05
C SER A 17 -4.23 -3.27 14.90
N VAL A 18 -5.49 -2.94 14.64
CA VAL A 18 -6.55 -3.92 14.32
C VAL A 18 -6.55 -4.25 12.83
N LEU A 19 -6.00 -3.36 12.01
CA LEU A 19 -5.86 -3.51 10.57
C LEU A 19 -4.38 -3.47 10.19
N PRO A 20 -3.95 -4.17 9.13
CA PRO A 20 -2.56 -4.09 8.71
C PRO A 20 -2.24 -2.68 8.22
N THR A 21 -1.35 -1.99 8.92
CA THR A 21 -0.98 -0.59 8.61
C THR A 21 0.54 -0.47 8.53
N LEU A 22 1.01 0.24 7.50
CA LEU A 22 2.41 0.63 7.34
C LEU A 22 2.57 2.10 7.71
N ILE A 23 3.53 2.42 8.57
CA ILE A 23 3.89 3.78 8.96
C ILE A 23 5.13 4.20 8.19
N PHE A 24 4.97 5.16 7.28
CA PHE A 24 6.12 5.79 6.61
C PHE A 24 6.57 7.01 7.40
N LYS A 25 7.83 7.03 7.81
CA LYS A 25 8.46 8.21 8.44
C LYS A 25 9.02 9.09 7.34
N MET A 26 8.60 10.35 7.33
CA MET A 26 9.00 11.34 6.34
C MET A 26 9.65 12.53 7.02
N ARG A 27 10.87 12.83 6.60
CA ARG A 27 11.57 14.07 6.93
C ARG A 27 11.11 15.18 5.99
N ILE A 28 10.81 16.33 6.57
CA ILE A 28 10.53 17.57 5.87
C ILE A 28 11.61 18.56 6.27
N THR A 29 12.30 19.15 5.30
CA THR A 29 13.37 20.14 5.55
C THR A 29 13.05 21.41 4.79
N ASN A 30 13.07 22.55 5.48
CA ASN A 30 13.04 23.88 4.86
C ASN A 30 14.47 24.32 4.53
N ALA A 31 14.69 24.86 3.33
CA ALA A 31 16.00 25.37 2.93
C ALA A 31 16.47 26.58 3.76
N SER A 32 15.53 27.34 4.34
CA SER A 32 15.81 28.45 5.24
C SER A 32 15.46 28.09 6.69
N ASP A 33 16.44 28.18 7.58
CA ASP A 33 16.25 27.98 9.03
C ASP A 33 15.57 29.19 9.70
N GLU A 34 15.61 30.36 9.06
CA GLU A 34 15.03 31.61 9.59
C GLU A 34 13.51 31.66 9.40
N GLU A 35 12.99 30.98 8.37
CA GLU A 35 11.56 30.87 8.10
C GLU A 35 10.91 29.84 9.04
N LEU A 36 10.12 30.33 9.99
CA LEU A 36 9.37 29.48 10.91
C LEU A 36 8.09 28.95 10.23
N ILE A 37 8.01 27.63 10.04
CA ILE A 37 6.80 26.97 9.58
C ILE A 37 5.85 26.81 10.77
N GLN A 38 4.66 27.40 10.68
CA GLN A 38 3.63 27.28 11.73
C GLN A 38 2.84 25.98 11.58
N ASN A 39 2.49 25.63 10.34
CA ASN A 39 1.70 24.46 10.04
C ASN A 39 1.79 24.09 8.55
N ILE A 40 1.68 22.81 8.21
CA ILE A 40 1.44 22.37 6.83
C ILE A 40 0.25 21.42 6.82
N ASN A 41 -0.75 21.73 6.00
CA ASN A 41 -1.78 20.76 5.64
C ASN A 41 -1.31 20.02 4.40
N LEU A 42 -0.75 18.82 4.59
CA LEU A 42 -0.08 18.06 3.56
C LEU A 42 -0.95 16.90 3.08
N LYS A 43 -1.17 16.83 1.77
CA LYS A 43 -1.74 15.67 1.08
C LYS A 43 -0.63 14.97 0.31
N SER A 44 -0.42 13.70 0.65
CA SER A 44 0.53 12.81 0.02
C SER A 44 -0.23 11.81 -0.84
N GLN A 45 0.09 11.77 -2.13
CA GLN A 45 -0.39 10.76 -3.06
C GLN A 45 0.70 9.71 -3.27
N ILE A 46 0.44 8.47 -2.89
CA ILE A 46 1.42 7.38 -2.96
C ILE A 46 1.14 6.54 -4.21
N MET A 47 2.14 6.46 -5.07
CA MET A 47 2.07 5.77 -6.35
C MET A 47 2.93 4.51 -6.30
N LEU A 48 2.42 3.41 -6.85
CA LEU A 48 3.18 2.19 -7.09
C LEU A 48 3.88 2.29 -8.44
N SER A 49 5.19 2.55 -8.42
CA SER A 49 6.03 2.73 -9.61
C SER A 49 6.50 1.39 -10.17
N VAL A 50 5.56 0.47 -10.42
CA VAL A 50 5.80 -0.94 -10.77
C VAL A 50 6.73 -1.13 -11.97
N THR A 51 6.83 -0.14 -12.87
CA THR A 51 7.75 -0.12 -14.02
C THR A 51 9.22 -0.02 -13.65
N ARG A 52 9.53 0.46 -12.44
CA ARG A 52 10.90 0.65 -11.92
C ARG A 52 11.45 -0.59 -11.22
N ARG A 53 10.75 -1.73 -11.27
CA ARG A 53 11.14 -3.00 -10.66
C ARG A 53 11.33 -4.08 -11.72
N ARG A 54 12.31 -4.96 -11.49
CA ARG A 54 12.48 -6.21 -12.26
C ARG A 54 11.74 -7.35 -11.55
N TYR A 55 11.15 -8.24 -12.33
CA TYR A 55 10.36 -9.37 -11.83
C TYR A 55 11.00 -10.69 -12.24
N ASN A 56 11.05 -11.64 -11.31
CA ASN A 56 11.52 -12.99 -11.58
C ASN A 56 10.44 -13.81 -12.34
N ALA A 57 10.76 -15.06 -12.71
CA ALA A 57 9.84 -15.88 -13.51
C ALA A 57 8.54 -16.25 -12.77
N GLU A 58 8.62 -16.51 -11.47
CA GLU A 58 7.47 -16.87 -10.63
C GLU A 58 6.56 -15.67 -10.40
N GLU A 59 7.14 -14.51 -10.09
CA GLU A 59 6.42 -13.23 -9.96
C GLU A 59 5.72 -12.87 -11.27
N LYS A 60 6.39 -13.04 -12.42
CA LYS A 60 5.79 -12.82 -13.75
C LYS A 60 4.56 -13.69 -13.99
N ALA A 61 4.61 -14.95 -13.58
CA ALA A 61 3.48 -15.87 -13.72
C ALA A 61 2.29 -15.42 -12.86
N LYS A 62 2.53 -15.03 -11.60
CA LYS A 62 1.48 -14.52 -10.70
C LYS A 62 0.90 -13.18 -11.16
N LEU A 63 1.72 -12.31 -11.73
CA LEU A 63 1.32 -10.99 -12.23
C LEU A 63 0.60 -11.04 -13.58
N GLN A 64 0.52 -12.20 -14.22
CA GLN A 64 -0.16 -12.33 -15.51
C GLN A 64 -1.64 -11.93 -15.43
N GLU A 65 -2.32 -12.18 -14.30
CA GLU A 65 -3.70 -11.75 -14.09
C GLU A 65 -3.83 -10.21 -14.11
N LEU A 66 -2.84 -9.49 -13.57
CA LEU A 66 -2.88 -8.04 -13.45
C LEU A 66 -2.40 -7.32 -14.72
N PHE A 67 -1.32 -7.78 -15.32
CA PHE A 67 -0.63 -7.07 -16.40
C PHE A 67 -0.67 -7.81 -17.75
N GLY A 68 -1.26 -9.01 -17.79
CA GLY A 68 -1.20 -9.89 -18.95
C GLY A 68 0.19 -10.48 -19.16
N LYS A 69 0.42 -11.06 -20.34
CA LYS A 69 1.69 -11.71 -20.66
C LYS A 69 2.86 -10.71 -20.72
N PRO A 70 4.09 -11.11 -20.37
CA PRO A 70 5.27 -10.23 -20.33
C PRO A 70 5.54 -9.42 -21.61
N GLU A 71 5.18 -9.94 -22.78
CA GLU A 71 5.38 -9.26 -24.07
C GLU A 71 4.54 -7.98 -24.18
N ARG A 72 3.44 -7.87 -23.42
CA ARG A 72 2.54 -6.70 -23.40
C ARG A 72 2.87 -5.69 -22.31
N TRP A 73 3.86 -5.97 -21.46
CA TRP A 73 4.16 -5.12 -20.30
C TRP A 73 4.60 -3.71 -20.67
N GLY A 74 5.11 -3.49 -21.89
CA GLY A 74 5.39 -2.13 -22.39
C GLY A 74 4.14 -1.23 -22.44
N GLU A 75 2.93 -1.81 -22.52
CA GLU A 75 1.67 -1.08 -22.63
C GLU A 75 0.82 -1.16 -21.35
N THR A 76 0.84 -2.32 -20.68
CA THR A 76 -0.02 -2.64 -19.54
C THR A 76 0.58 -2.25 -18.19
N LEU A 77 1.91 -2.25 -18.10
CA LEU A 77 2.60 -2.00 -16.85
C LEU A 77 2.77 -0.48 -16.69
N ARG A 78 1.90 0.12 -15.87
CA ARG A 78 1.85 1.56 -15.61
C ARG A 78 1.97 1.84 -14.13
N THR A 79 2.50 3.00 -13.78
CA THR A 79 2.42 3.50 -12.41
C THR A 79 0.95 3.75 -12.05
N PHE A 80 0.49 3.24 -10.91
CA PHE A 80 -0.89 3.44 -10.45
C PHE A 80 -0.95 4.01 -9.04
N LEU A 81 -2.04 4.74 -8.78
CA LEU A 81 -2.34 5.28 -7.46
C LEU A 81 -2.58 4.13 -6.49
N TRP A 82 -1.83 4.09 -5.39
CA TRP A 82 -2.10 3.18 -4.30
C TRP A 82 -3.08 3.80 -3.31
N THR A 83 -2.74 4.96 -2.75
CA THR A 83 -3.59 5.64 -1.76
C THR A 83 -3.28 7.13 -1.64
N HIS A 84 -4.15 7.84 -0.92
CA HIS A 84 -3.92 9.20 -0.44
C HIS A 84 -3.80 9.19 1.08
N VAL A 85 -2.83 9.95 1.60
CA VAL A 85 -2.67 10.21 3.04
C VAL A 85 -2.71 11.71 3.27
N THR A 86 -3.50 12.16 4.22
CA THR A 86 -3.53 13.56 4.64
C THR A 86 -2.98 13.67 6.05
N THR A 87 -1.97 14.51 6.21
CA THR A 87 -1.25 14.70 7.48
C THR A 87 -1.10 16.18 7.76
N VAL A 88 -1.32 16.55 9.02
CA VAL A 88 -1.07 17.91 9.51
C VAL A 88 0.33 17.94 10.12
N VAL A 89 1.23 18.70 9.52
CA VAL A 89 2.60 18.89 10.02
C VAL A 89 2.58 20.01 11.07
N PRO A 90 3.03 19.74 12.30
CA PRO A 90 3.09 20.74 13.35
C PRO A 90 4.20 21.78 13.08
N ARG A 91 4.26 22.82 13.92
CA ARG A 91 5.27 23.87 13.84
C ARG A 91 6.69 23.31 13.90
N PHE A 92 7.59 23.79 13.03
CA PHE A 92 9.02 23.47 13.07
C PHE A 92 9.87 24.56 12.40
N SER A 93 11.16 24.59 12.70
CA SER A 93 12.18 25.31 11.93
C SER A 93 13.27 24.34 11.47
N GLY A 94 13.86 24.60 10.32
CA GLY A 94 14.88 23.73 9.71
C GLY A 94 14.32 22.38 9.25
N SER A 95 14.10 21.43 10.16
CA SER A 95 13.55 20.11 9.78
C SER A 95 12.63 19.49 10.84
N THR A 96 11.76 18.60 10.38
CA THR A 96 10.88 17.78 11.23
C THR A 96 10.68 16.40 10.61
N ILE A 97 10.20 15.45 11.42
CA ILE A 97 9.79 14.12 10.96
C ILE A 97 8.31 13.95 11.30
N VAL A 98 7.55 13.48 10.31
CA VAL A 98 6.13 13.15 10.46
C VAL A 98 5.87 11.72 10.00
N GLU A 99 4.78 11.16 10.51
CA GLU A 99 4.33 9.82 10.18
C GLU A 99 3.17 9.86 9.18
N LEU A 100 3.22 8.98 8.19
CA LEU A 100 2.20 8.78 7.18
C LEU A 100 1.66 7.35 7.32
N PRO A 101 0.57 7.14 8.08
CA PRO A 101 -0.05 5.83 8.19
C PRO A 101 -0.77 5.45 6.90
N VAL A 102 -0.49 4.25 6.40
CA VAL A 102 -1.09 3.67 5.20
C VAL A 102 -1.70 2.32 5.54
N SER A 103 -3.03 2.30 5.63
CA SER A 103 -3.76 1.04 5.79
C SER A 103 -3.62 0.18 4.54
N CYS A 104 -3.24 -1.06 4.76
CA CYS A 104 -3.13 -2.09 3.75
C CYS A 104 -4.39 -2.97 3.78
N THR A 105 -4.57 -3.77 2.73
CA THR A 105 -5.65 -4.75 2.64
C THR A 105 -5.11 -6.06 2.09
N TYR A 106 -5.71 -7.15 2.55
CA TYR A 106 -5.48 -8.50 2.01
C TYR A 106 -6.60 -8.93 1.04
N ASP A 107 -7.45 -7.98 0.63
CA ASP A 107 -8.48 -8.22 -0.38
C ASP A 107 -7.84 -8.35 -1.77
N PHE A 108 -7.76 -9.58 -2.26
CA PHE A 108 -7.24 -9.89 -3.59
C PHE A 108 -8.07 -9.29 -4.74
N GLU A 109 -9.24 -8.69 -4.53
CA GLU A 109 -9.88 -7.92 -5.61
C GLU A 109 -9.24 -6.56 -5.81
N VAL A 110 -8.47 -6.08 -4.83
CA VAL A 110 -7.72 -4.85 -4.93
C VAL A 110 -6.39 -5.13 -5.65
N VAL A 111 -6.19 -4.42 -6.78
CA VAL A 111 -4.99 -4.55 -7.63
C VAL A 111 -3.70 -4.45 -6.82
N SER A 112 -3.63 -3.54 -5.84
CA SER A 112 -2.46 -3.40 -4.98
C SER A 112 -2.21 -4.67 -4.16
N ALA A 113 -3.22 -5.26 -3.53
CA ALA A 113 -3.07 -6.49 -2.75
C ALA A 113 -2.65 -7.70 -3.62
N LYS A 114 -3.25 -7.88 -4.80
CA LYS A 114 -2.79 -8.88 -5.80
C LYS A 114 -1.35 -8.63 -6.22
N TYR A 115 -0.97 -7.37 -6.43
CA TYR A 115 0.38 -7.02 -6.80
C TYR A 115 1.36 -7.36 -5.68
N PHE A 116 1.12 -6.89 -4.45
CA PHE A 116 1.98 -7.15 -3.28
C PHE A 116 2.14 -8.64 -3.00
N SER A 117 1.03 -9.40 -3.02
CA SER A 117 1.03 -10.85 -2.78
C SER A 117 1.74 -11.67 -3.87
N ALA A 118 1.81 -11.15 -5.10
CA ALA A 118 2.53 -11.80 -6.19
C ALA A 118 4.06 -11.67 -6.06
N LEU A 119 4.56 -10.77 -5.20
CA LEU A 119 6.00 -10.54 -5.03
C LEU A 119 6.60 -11.47 -3.99
N GLU A 120 7.77 -12.01 -4.30
CA GLU A 120 8.46 -12.91 -3.37
C GLU A 120 9.42 -12.18 -2.45
N GLU A 121 10.28 -11.34 -3.01
CA GLU A 121 11.39 -10.72 -2.30
C GLU A 121 11.77 -9.33 -2.86
N GLY A 122 12.79 -8.69 -2.30
CA GLY A 122 13.27 -7.39 -2.76
C GLY A 122 12.34 -6.23 -2.35
N GLU A 123 12.27 -5.19 -3.20
CA GLU A 123 11.61 -3.94 -2.83
C GLU A 123 10.64 -3.38 -3.87
N ILE A 124 9.65 -2.65 -3.38
CA ILE A 124 8.54 -2.10 -4.13
C ILE A 124 8.79 -0.60 -4.29
N PRO A 125 9.05 -0.12 -5.51
CA PRO A 125 9.29 1.28 -5.76
C PRO A 125 8.01 2.09 -5.58
N LEU A 126 8.04 3.03 -4.63
CA LEU A 126 6.99 3.98 -4.35
C LEU A 126 7.43 5.39 -4.76
N THR A 127 6.48 6.16 -5.28
CA THR A 127 6.65 7.61 -5.49
C THR A 127 5.58 8.34 -4.70
N PHE A 128 6.00 9.28 -3.86
CA PHE A 128 5.14 10.15 -3.06
C PHE A 128 5.08 11.51 -3.74
N LEU A 129 3.88 11.91 -4.16
CA LEU A 129 3.61 13.22 -4.75
C LEU A 129 2.94 14.10 -3.70
N PHE A 130 3.48 15.30 -3.47
CA PHE A 130 3.02 16.17 -2.40
C PHE A 130 2.21 17.35 -2.94
N SER A 131 1.16 17.70 -2.21
CA SER A 131 0.36 18.90 -2.44
C SER A 131 -0.17 19.40 -1.11
N GLY A 132 -0.42 20.70 -0.98
CA GLY A 132 -0.90 21.23 0.28
C GLY A 132 -0.64 22.70 0.49
N THR A 133 -1.03 23.17 1.67
CA THR A 133 -0.93 24.57 2.09
C THR A 133 0.08 24.70 3.21
N ILE A 134 0.99 25.67 3.08
CA ILE A 134 2.03 26.00 4.06
C ILE A 134 1.65 27.30 4.76
N PHE A 135 1.58 27.28 6.09
CA PHE A 135 1.45 28.46 6.92
C PHE A 135 2.80 28.74 7.57
N TYR A 136 3.36 29.91 7.32
CA TYR A 136 4.71 30.26 7.78
C TYR A 136 4.78 31.73 8.19
N THR A 137 5.77 32.06 9.01
CA THR A 137 6.09 33.44 9.36
C THR A 137 7.12 33.98 8.37
N GLY A 138 6.77 35.04 7.64
CA GLY A 138 7.70 35.70 6.72
C GLY A 138 8.73 36.55 7.46
N GLU A 139 9.71 37.09 6.75
CA GLU A 139 10.81 37.90 7.30
C GLU A 139 10.33 39.10 8.14
N ALA A 140 9.18 39.69 7.78
CA ALA A 140 8.58 40.81 8.51
C ALA A 140 7.76 40.40 9.75
N GLY A 141 7.79 39.12 10.14
CA GLY A 141 7.05 38.57 11.29
C GLY A 141 5.56 38.35 11.04
N ASN A 142 5.06 38.59 9.82
CA ASN A 142 3.66 38.38 9.46
C ASN A 142 3.37 36.91 9.09
N LEU A 143 2.14 36.46 9.36
CA LEU A 143 1.67 35.16 8.89
C LEU A 143 1.43 35.20 7.38
N GLN A 144 2.02 34.26 6.66
CA GLN A 144 1.90 34.10 5.22
C GLN A 144 1.39 32.70 4.87
N ILE A 145 0.79 32.61 3.68
CA ILE A 145 0.27 31.36 3.13
C ILE A 145 1.02 31.06 1.84
N GLY A 146 1.55 29.84 1.74
CA GLY A 146 2.17 29.29 0.54
C GLY A 146 1.49 27.99 0.11
N GLN A 147 1.86 27.49 -1.06
CA GLN A 147 1.47 26.16 -1.54
C GLN A 147 2.71 25.29 -1.65
N VAL A 148 2.55 24.00 -1.35
CA VAL A 148 3.59 23.00 -1.67
C VAL A 148 3.70 22.92 -3.19
N SER A 149 4.91 23.11 -3.72
CA SER A 149 5.13 23.00 -5.16
C SER A 149 4.83 21.58 -5.65
N TRP A 150 4.07 21.49 -6.74
CA TRP A 150 3.70 20.23 -7.40
C TRP A 150 4.91 19.44 -7.92
N SER A 151 6.07 20.08 -8.07
CA SER A 151 7.33 19.43 -8.44
C SER A 151 8.00 18.66 -7.30
N LYS A 152 7.50 18.78 -6.06
CA LYS A 152 8.09 18.10 -4.91
C LYS A 152 7.55 16.67 -4.84
N GLU A 153 8.47 15.72 -5.01
CA GLU A 153 8.21 14.31 -4.85
C GLU A 153 9.31 13.65 -4.01
N ALA A 154 9.01 12.48 -3.45
CA ALA A 154 9.97 11.61 -2.81
C ALA A 154 9.83 10.19 -3.36
N THR A 155 10.93 9.45 -3.43
CA THR A 155 10.90 8.03 -3.79
C THR A 155 11.29 7.20 -2.60
N TYR A 156 10.63 6.06 -2.41
CA TYR A 156 10.96 5.10 -1.37
C TYR A 156 10.91 3.70 -1.94
N ARG A 157 11.76 2.80 -1.44
CA ARG A 157 11.71 1.39 -1.81
C ARG A 157 11.22 0.61 -0.61
N LEU A 158 9.95 0.19 -0.66
CA LEU A 158 9.31 -0.55 0.42
C LEU A 158 9.74 -2.02 0.36
N PRO A 159 10.37 -2.59 1.41
CA PRO A 159 10.69 -4.01 1.42
C PRO A 159 9.43 -4.86 1.32
N VAL A 160 9.41 -5.84 0.40
CA VAL A 160 8.30 -6.81 0.27
C VAL A 160 8.07 -7.55 1.60
N ALA A 161 9.15 -7.86 2.30
CA ALA A 161 9.12 -8.51 3.61
C ALA A 161 8.33 -7.71 4.65
N LEU A 162 8.36 -6.38 4.61
CA LEU A 162 7.63 -5.55 5.57
C LEU A 162 6.12 -5.62 5.35
N TRP A 163 5.69 -5.64 4.09
CA TRP A 163 4.28 -5.87 3.75
C TRP A 163 3.83 -7.28 4.13
N LYS A 164 4.65 -8.31 3.83
CA LYS A 164 4.37 -9.70 4.23
C LYS A 164 4.23 -9.81 5.75
N GLN A 165 5.13 -9.20 6.52
CA GLN A 165 5.04 -9.13 7.97
C GLN A 165 3.73 -8.49 8.45
N ALA A 166 3.32 -7.37 7.84
CA ALA A 166 2.03 -6.75 8.15
C ALA A 166 0.84 -7.67 7.85
N MET A 167 0.90 -8.49 6.79
CA MET A 167 -0.16 -9.46 6.51
C MET A 167 -0.13 -10.64 7.47
N ASP A 168 1.04 -11.21 7.76
CA ASP A 168 1.21 -12.39 8.60
C ASP A 168 0.78 -12.15 10.06
N ILE A 169 1.00 -10.93 10.58
CA ILE A 169 0.52 -10.52 11.92
C ILE A 169 -1.02 -10.56 12.00
N HIS A 170 -1.70 -10.15 10.92
CA HIS A 170 -3.14 -9.98 10.91
C HIS A 170 -3.91 -11.19 10.35
N PHE A 171 -3.28 -11.97 9.47
CA PHE A 171 -3.86 -13.12 8.78
C PHE A 171 -2.91 -14.34 8.82
N PRO A 172 -2.53 -14.84 10.00
CA PRO A 172 -1.57 -15.94 10.11
C PRO A 172 -2.14 -17.23 9.51
N ASN A 173 -1.35 -17.90 8.67
CA ASN A 173 -1.67 -19.21 8.05
C ASN A 173 -3.05 -19.28 7.37
N SER A 174 -3.60 -18.13 6.97
CA SER A 174 -4.97 -18.01 6.48
C SER A 174 -4.98 -17.22 5.18
N ALA A 175 -5.86 -17.61 4.27
CA ALA A 175 -6.11 -16.86 3.04
C ALA A 175 -7.56 -16.43 3.00
N TRP A 176 -7.83 -15.24 2.45
CA TRP A 176 -9.19 -14.77 2.25
C TRP A 176 -9.63 -15.04 0.80
N ILE A 177 -10.79 -15.67 0.64
CA ILE A 177 -11.40 -15.94 -0.67
C ILE A 177 -12.70 -15.15 -0.75
N ARG A 178 -12.77 -14.22 -1.70
CA ARG A 178 -14.05 -13.60 -2.08
C ARG A 178 -14.87 -14.59 -2.87
N LEU A 179 -16.14 -14.70 -2.54
CA LEU A 179 -17.12 -15.45 -3.32
C LEU A 179 -18.28 -14.54 -3.72
N GLN A 180 -18.87 -14.80 -4.89
CA GLN A 180 -20.18 -14.24 -5.21
C GLN A 180 -21.22 -14.80 -4.24
N LYS A 181 -22.25 -13.99 -3.92
CA LYS A 181 -23.20 -14.30 -2.84
C LYS A 181 -23.97 -15.60 -3.10
N ASP A 182 -24.34 -15.83 -4.35
CA ASP A 182 -25.01 -17.04 -4.83
C ASP A 182 -24.14 -18.30 -4.70
N VAL A 183 -22.85 -18.20 -5.01
CA VAL A 183 -21.87 -19.29 -4.80
C VAL A 183 -21.70 -19.57 -3.32
N PHE A 184 -21.59 -18.52 -2.50
CA PHE A 184 -21.53 -18.67 -1.04
C PHE A 184 -22.77 -19.39 -0.51
N ASP A 185 -23.96 -19.01 -0.97
CA ASP A 185 -25.22 -19.62 -0.53
C ASP A 185 -25.29 -21.11 -0.90
N GLN A 186 -24.81 -21.47 -2.09
CA GLN A 186 -24.69 -22.89 -2.49
C GLN A 186 -23.73 -23.67 -1.58
N LEU A 187 -22.56 -23.10 -1.30
CA LEU A 187 -21.59 -23.73 -0.38
C LEU A 187 -22.14 -23.82 1.05
N TYR A 188 -22.90 -22.82 1.49
CA TYR A 188 -23.54 -22.82 2.81
C TYR A 188 -24.62 -23.90 2.91
N GLN A 189 -25.46 -24.07 1.88
CA GLN A 189 -26.44 -25.16 1.83
C GLN A 189 -25.75 -26.53 1.80
N TYR A 190 -24.65 -26.66 1.05
CA TYR A 190 -23.85 -27.88 1.04
C TYR A 190 -23.29 -28.19 2.43
N LYS A 191 -22.77 -27.19 3.14
CA LYS A 191 -22.26 -27.29 4.51
C LYS A 191 -23.31 -27.82 5.47
N ILE A 192 -24.51 -27.24 5.46
CA ILE A 192 -25.66 -27.66 6.30
C ILE A 192 -26.06 -29.10 5.99
N THR A 193 -26.28 -29.40 4.70
CA THR A 193 -26.77 -30.72 4.26
C THR A 193 -25.84 -31.86 4.66
N HIS A 194 -24.54 -31.60 4.68
CA HIS A 194 -23.52 -32.58 5.03
C HIS A 194 -23.04 -32.50 6.48
N GLY A 195 -23.65 -31.64 7.31
CA GLY A 195 -23.32 -31.51 8.73
C GLY A 195 -21.87 -31.05 8.99
N LEU A 196 -21.28 -30.26 8.09
CA LEU A 196 -19.88 -29.82 8.18
C LEU A 196 -19.74 -28.60 9.10
N ILE A 197 -18.69 -28.58 9.92
CA ILE A 197 -18.50 -27.57 10.97
C ILE A 197 -17.75 -26.36 10.43
N THR A 198 -16.70 -26.59 9.64
CA THR A 198 -15.81 -25.54 9.13
C THR A 198 -15.99 -25.34 7.62
N TRP A 199 -15.47 -24.22 7.09
CA TRP A 199 -15.45 -24.00 5.64
C TRP A 199 -14.33 -24.79 4.97
N GLU A 200 -13.26 -25.04 5.70
CA GLU A 200 -12.15 -25.91 5.32
C GLU A 200 -12.64 -27.32 5.02
N ASP A 201 -13.51 -27.89 5.87
CA ASP A 201 -14.12 -29.21 5.63
C ASP A 201 -14.94 -29.24 4.34
N VAL A 202 -15.69 -28.17 4.05
CA VAL A 202 -16.47 -28.03 2.81
C VAL A 202 -15.54 -28.06 1.61
N LEU A 203 -14.49 -27.24 1.61
CA LEU A 203 -13.55 -27.12 0.50
C LEU A 203 -12.74 -28.40 0.30
N VAL A 204 -12.19 -29.00 1.37
CA VAL A 204 -11.42 -30.25 1.30
C VAL A 204 -12.27 -31.39 0.75
N ARG A 205 -13.54 -31.48 1.18
CA ARG A 205 -14.46 -32.51 0.69
C ARG A 205 -14.79 -32.32 -0.78
N LEU A 206 -15.10 -31.10 -1.21
CA LEU A 206 -15.37 -30.78 -2.62
C LEU A 206 -14.13 -31.06 -3.50
N LEU A 207 -12.94 -30.65 -3.06
CA LEU A 207 -11.68 -30.89 -3.79
C LEU A 207 -11.37 -32.38 -3.94
N ARG A 208 -11.64 -33.21 -2.91
CA ARG A 208 -11.49 -34.67 -3.03
C ARG A 208 -12.47 -35.26 -4.05
N ALA A 209 -13.74 -34.87 -3.98
CA ALA A 209 -14.76 -35.36 -4.91
C ALA A 209 -14.41 -35.01 -6.37
N SER A 210 -13.98 -33.77 -6.63
CA SER A 210 -13.55 -33.36 -7.98
C SER A 210 -12.24 -34.03 -8.42
N GLY A 211 -11.34 -34.35 -7.49
CA GLY A 211 -10.09 -35.07 -7.80
C GLY A 211 -10.29 -36.56 -8.15
N GLU A 212 -11.42 -37.14 -7.75
CA GLU A 212 -11.82 -38.51 -8.12
C GLU A 212 -12.43 -38.57 -9.53
N GLU A 213 -13.13 -37.51 -9.97
CA GLU A 213 -13.71 -37.42 -11.32
C GLU A 213 -12.66 -37.32 -12.45
N VAL A 214 -11.49 -36.72 -12.19
CA VAL A 214 -10.42 -36.57 -13.20
C VAL A 214 -9.59 -37.86 -13.39
N LYS A 215 -9.77 -38.86 -12.51
CA LYS A 215 -9.09 -40.17 -12.60
C LYS A 215 -9.95 -41.27 -13.22
N SER A 216 -11.19 -40.98 -13.58
CA SER A 216 -12.08 -41.87 -14.34
C SER A 216 -12.04 -41.55 -15.84
#